data_AF-A0A174SNH7-F1
#
_entry.id   AF-A0A174SNH7-F1
#
_cell.length_a   1.000
_cell.length_b   1.000
_cell.length_c   1.000
_cell.angle_alpha   90.00
_cell.angle_beta   90.00
_cell.angle_gamma   90.00
#
_symmetry.space_group_name_H-M   'P 1'
#
loop_
_entity.id
_entity.type
_entity.pdbx_description
1 polymer ?
#
loop_
_entity_poly.entity_id
_entity_poly.type
_entity_poly.pdbx_seq_one_letter_code
_entity_poly.pdbx_strand_id
1 'polypeptide(L)'
;MKKALKTVCREIHVGGQLVYYEGEEGYCFHDSETKTDAGIRDIPMTQMVYDAFRKQRELNLMLGLQSNVEIGGRSGFIFNTKYGRPIMPAGVNSFLKNIVNAYNKKESKLAEGEKREPELMPPISSHTLRHTGCTRLGENNVNPKVMQYVMGCWMSGGHPFSTDRSGAKNIQMHRSQ
;
A
#
# COMPACT_ATOMS: atom_id res chain seq x y z
N MET A 1 -38.31 -7.15 -15.58
CA MET A 1 -37.63 -5.96 -15.02
C MET A 1 -36.15 -6.29 -14.83
N LYS A 2 -35.27 -5.77 -15.69
CA LYS A 2 -33.82 -5.92 -15.51
C LYS A 2 -33.42 -4.96 -14.38
N LYS A 3 -33.02 -5.48 -13.22
CA LYS A 3 -32.38 -4.66 -12.19
C LYS A 3 -31.13 -4.06 -12.83
N ALA A 4 -31.10 -2.74 -13.00
CA ALA A 4 -29.88 -2.02 -13.26
C ALA A 4 -28.94 -2.31 -12.07
N LEU A 5 -27.95 -3.15 -12.29
CA LEU A 5 -26.78 -3.24 -11.41
C LEU A 5 -26.18 -1.85 -11.42
N LYS A 6 -26.50 -1.06 -10.39
CA LYS A 6 -25.79 0.17 -10.08
C LYS A 6 -24.38 -0.29 -9.71
N THR A 7 -23.51 -0.36 -10.71
CA THR A 7 -22.11 -0.73 -10.53
C THR A 7 -21.54 0.29 -9.56
N VAL A 8 -21.37 -0.11 -8.30
CA VAL A 8 -20.60 0.68 -7.34
C VAL A 8 -19.23 0.82 -8.00
N CYS A 9 -18.83 2.05 -8.32
CA CYS A 9 -17.51 2.26 -8.91
C CYS A 9 -16.48 1.80 -7.86
N ARG A 10 -15.82 0.68 -8.13
CA ARG A 10 -14.87 0.03 -7.22
C ARG A 10 -13.46 0.42 -7.63
N GLU A 11 -13.19 1.71 -7.68
CA GLU A 11 -11.93 2.25 -8.16
C GLU A 11 -11.39 3.28 -7.17
N ILE A 12 -10.07 3.31 -7.02
CA ILE A 12 -9.34 4.32 -6.26
C ILE A 12 -8.74 5.26 -7.29
N HIS A 13 -9.27 6.48 -7.34
CA HIS A 13 -8.68 7.56 -8.12
C HIS A 13 -7.47 8.13 -7.39
N VAL A 14 -6.28 7.94 -7.94
CA VAL A 14 -5.03 8.54 -7.46
C VAL A 14 -4.77 9.79 -8.27
N GLY A 15 -5.05 10.97 -7.71
CA GLY A 15 -4.89 12.27 -8.38
C GLY A 15 -3.97 13.25 -7.65
N GLY A 16 -3.17 12.78 -6.70
CA GLY A 16 -2.32 13.61 -5.86
C GLY A 16 -1.74 12.85 -4.68
N GLN A 17 -0.90 13.53 -3.91
CA GLN A 17 -0.34 13.02 -2.67
C GLN A 17 -0.25 14.13 -1.63
N LEU A 18 -0.46 13.78 -0.36
CA LEU A 18 -0.09 14.66 0.75
C LEU A 18 1.39 14.47 1.09
N VAL A 19 2.14 15.58 1.12
CA VAL A 19 3.56 15.59 1.49
C VAL A 19 3.71 16.40 2.78
N TYR A 20 4.61 15.96 3.67
CA TYR A 20 4.85 16.62 4.96
C TYR A 20 6.25 17.22 4.98
N TYR A 21 6.35 18.55 5.05
CA TYR A 21 7.61 19.30 5.11
C TYR A 21 7.40 20.65 5.79
N GLU A 22 8.49 21.40 5.97
CA GLU A 22 8.48 22.72 6.61
C GLU A 22 7.96 23.80 5.64
N GLY A 23 6.85 24.43 6.00
CA GLY A 23 6.31 25.60 5.33
C GLY A 23 6.53 26.88 6.15
N GLU A 24 5.85 27.96 5.77
CA GLU A 24 5.99 29.28 6.41
C GLU A 24 5.55 29.29 7.88
N GLU A 25 4.58 28.46 8.25
CA GLU A 25 4.06 28.31 9.62
C GLU A 25 4.64 27.08 10.35
N GLY A 26 5.75 26.54 9.84
CA GLY A 26 6.39 25.32 10.34
C GLY A 26 5.95 24.07 9.61
N TYR A 27 6.15 22.90 10.23
CA TYR A 27 5.90 21.61 9.59
C TYR A 27 4.41 21.31 9.46
N CYS A 28 3.93 21.14 8.23
CA CYS A 28 2.54 20.81 7.95
C CYS A 28 2.40 19.92 6.70
N PHE A 29 1.16 19.51 6.43
CA PHE A 29 0.84 18.79 5.21
C PHE A 29 0.56 19.78 4.08
N HIS A 30 1.13 19.48 2.92
CA HIS A 30 0.90 20.19 1.67
C HIS A 30 0.28 19.22 0.67
N ASP A 31 -0.70 19.70 -0.09
CA ASP A 31 -1.15 18.97 -1.27
C ASP A 31 -0.09 19.09 -2.37
N SER A 32 0.30 17.97 -2.93
CA SER A 32 1.15 17.91 -4.11
C SER A 32 0.36 17.24 -5.20
N GLU A 33 -0.02 18.03 -6.19
CA GLU A 33 -0.57 17.49 -7.44
C GLU A 33 0.49 16.64 -8.16
N THR A 34 0.00 15.68 -8.94
CA THR A 34 0.84 14.84 -9.78
C THR A 34 1.39 15.68 -10.91
N LYS A 35 2.72 15.78 -10.99
CA LYS A 35 3.42 16.58 -12.02
C LYS A 35 3.27 16.03 -13.44
N THR A 36 2.80 14.80 -13.60
CA THR A 36 2.68 14.11 -14.90
C THR A 36 1.41 13.28 -14.96
N ASP A 37 0.88 13.06 -16.18
CA ASP A 37 -0.29 12.20 -16.44
C ASP A 37 -0.09 10.77 -15.92
N ALA A 38 1.16 10.28 -15.88
CA ALA A 38 1.49 8.98 -15.32
C ALA A 38 1.26 8.88 -13.79
N GLY A 39 1.14 10.03 -13.10
CA GLY A 39 0.77 10.08 -11.70
C GLY A 39 -0.73 9.90 -11.46
N ILE A 40 -1.56 10.23 -12.45
CA ILE A 40 -3.02 10.13 -12.39
C ILE A 40 -3.45 8.73 -12.86
N ARG A 41 -4.16 7.99 -12.02
CA ARG A 41 -4.59 6.63 -12.35
C ARG A 41 -5.78 6.17 -11.53
N ASP A 42 -6.56 5.28 -12.12
CA ASP A 42 -7.67 4.60 -11.46
C ASP A 42 -7.27 3.15 -11.18
N ILE A 43 -7.24 2.79 -9.90
CA ILE A 43 -6.83 1.46 -9.46
C ILE A 43 -8.09 0.68 -9.06
N PRO A 44 -8.44 -0.43 -9.74
CA PRO A 44 -9.57 -1.24 -9.35
C PRO A 44 -9.34 -1.88 -7.98
N MET A 45 -10.37 -1.86 -7.15
CA MET A 45 -10.37 -2.50 -5.84
C MET A 45 -10.78 -3.96 -5.96
N THR A 46 -9.99 -4.85 -5.35
CA THR A 46 -10.47 -6.19 -5.02
C THR A 46 -11.58 -6.10 -3.96
N GLN A 47 -12.37 -7.15 -3.81
CA GLN A 47 -13.41 -7.21 -2.77
C GLN A 47 -12.82 -6.95 -1.37
N MET A 48 -11.66 -7.54 -1.06
CA MET A 48 -10.96 -7.32 0.21
C MET A 48 -10.59 -5.85 0.44
N VAL A 49 -10.07 -5.16 -0.58
CA VAL A 49 -9.68 -3.75 -0.48
C VAL A 49 -10.91 -2.88 -0.28
N TYR A 50 -11.98 -3.14 -1.03
CA TYR A 50 -13.26 -2.45 -0.87
C TYR A 50 -13.82 -2.59 0.56
N ASP A 51 -13.83 -3.82 1.09
CA ASP A 51 -14.31 -4.09 2.44
C ASP A 51 -13.44 -3.43 3.51
N ALA A 52 -12.12 -3.38 3.31
CA ALA A 52 -11.19 -2.68 4.21
C ALA A 52 -11.48 -1.17 4.25
N PHE A 53 -11.66 -0.50 3.10
CA PHE A 53 -12.02 0.92 3.06
C PHE A 53 -13.39 1.19 3.67
N ARG A 54 -14.38 0.34 3.38
CA ARG A 54 -15.71 0.42 3.99
C ARG A 54 -15.61 0.33 5.50
N LYS A 55 -14.90 -0.67 6.03
CA LYS A 55 -14.72 -0.86 7.47
C LYS A 55 -13.97 0.31 8.11
N GLN A 56 -12.95 0.85 7.45
CA GLN A 56 -12.26 2.04 7.93
C GLN A 56 -13.20 3.24 8.05
N ARG A 57 -14.06 3.46 7.05
CA ARG A 57 -15.06 4.54 7.07
C ARG A 57 -16.10 4.33 8.18
N GLU A 58 -16.58 3.10 8.37
CA GLU A 58 -17.50 2.75 9.46
C GLU A 58 -16.85 3.02 10.83
N LEU A 59 -15.58 2.63 11.02
CA LEU A 59 -14.83 2.92 12.25
C LEU A 59 -14.69 4.42 12.50
N ASN A 60 -14.37 5.21 11.46
CA ASN A 60 -14.29 6.66 11.59
C ASN A 60 -15.63 7.27 12.02
N LEU A 61 -16.75 6.77 11.47
CA LEU A 61 -18.08 7.25 11.83
C LEU A 61 -18.44 6.88 13.28
N MET A 62 -18.23 5.62 13.66
CA MET A 62 -18.56 5.12 15.00
C MET A 62 -17.74 5.82 16.10
N LEU A 63 -16.48 6.17 15.81
CA LEU A 63 -15.58 6.83 16.74
C LEU A 63 -15.66 8.36 16.68
N GLY A 64 -16.50 8.93 15.81
CA GLY A 64 -16.57 10.39 15.60
C GLY A 64 -15.29 11.00 15.03
N LEU A 65 -14.43 10.20 14.39
CA LEU A 65 -13.13 10.59 13.82
C LEU A 65 -13.26 11.21 12.42
N GLN A 66 -14.22 12.11 12.24
CA GLN A 66 -14.36 12.84 11.00
C GLN A 66 -13.19 13.83 10.84
N SER A 67 -12.62 13.90 9.64
CA SER A 67 -11.59 14.89 9.37
C SER A 67 -12.25 16.25 9.19
N ASN A 68 -11.90 17.18 10.07
CA ASN A 68 -12.32 18.58 10.00
C ASN A 68 -11.26 19.46 9.35
N VAL A 69 -10.28 18.85 8.68
CA VAL A 69 -9.13 19.54 8.11
C VAL A 69 -9.24 19.55 6.59
N GLU A 70 -9.01 20.72 6.01
CA GLU A 70 -8.85 20.91 4.58
C GLU A 70 -7.38 21.22 4.29
N ILE A 71 -6.79 20.51 3.32
CA ILE A 71 -5.41 20.70 2.87
C ILE A 71 -5.44 20.79 1.35
N GLY A 72 -5.03 21.92 0.78
CA GLY A 72 -5.01 22.14 -0.67
C GLY A 72 -6.37 21.93 -1.35
N GLY A 73 -7.47 22.35 -0.73
CA GLY A 73 -8.83 22.14 -1.26
C GLY A 73 -9.37 20.71 -1.12
N ARG A 74 -8.59 19.79 -0.54
CA ARG A 74 -9.01 18.41 -0.28
C ARG A 74 -9.45 18.23 1.17
N SER A 75 -10.59 17.59 1.38
CA SER A 75 -11.16 17.28 2.68
C SER A 75 -11.70 15.84 2.72
N GLY A 76 -12.18 15.39 3.88
CA GLY A 76 -12.76 14.05 4.02
C GLY A 76 -11.73 12.92 4.07
N PHE A 77 -10.52 13.21 4.59
CA PHE A 77 -9.47 12.21 4.76
C PHE A 77 -9.97 11.01 5.59
N ILE A 78 -9.60 9.80 5.16
CA ILE A 78 -10.07 8.54 5.74
C ILE A 78 -9.06 7.90 6.71
N PHE A 79 -7.78 8.22 6.56
CA PHE A 79 -6.70 7.74 7.44
C PHE A 79 -6.29 8.85 8.38
N ASN A 80 -7.05 8.98 9.46
CA ASN A 80 -6.88 10.05 10.44
C ASN A 80 -6.30 9.51 11.74
N THR A 81 -5.55 10.37 12.41
CA THR A 81 -5.25 10.24 13.84
C THR A 81 -6.52 10.43 14.66
N LYS A 82 -6.45 10.10 15.96
CA LYS A 82 -7.56 10.34 16.90
C LYS A 82 -7.99 11.81 17.03
N TYR A 83 -7.18 12.74 16.50
CA TYR A 83 -7.47 14.18 16.49
C TYR A 83 -8.05 14.67 15.16
N GLY A 84 -8.46 13.76 14.26
CA GLY A 84 -9.09 14.12 12.97
C GLY A 84 -8.12 14.63 11.89
N ARG A 85 -6.80 14.66 12.18
CA ARG A 85 -5.76 15.04 11.22
C ARG A 85 -5.23 13.82 10.45
N PRO A 86 -4.81 13.95 9.17
CA PRO A 86 -4.19 12.86 8.43
C PRO A 86 -2.99 12.25 9.17
N ILE A 87 -2.82 10.93 9.03
CA ILE A 87 -1.67 10.24 9.62
C ILE A 87 -0.40 10.60 8.85
N MET A 88 0.66 10.98 9.57
CA MET A 88 1.98 11.24 8.99
C MET A 88 2.61 9.98 8.39
N PRO A 89 3.40 10.08 7.30
CA PRO A 89 4.12 8.93 6.75
C PRO A 89 4.98 8.19 7.78
N ALA A 90 5.67 8.95 8.65
CA ALA A 90 6.42 8.39 9.78
C ALA A 90 5.52 7.62 10.75
N GLY A 91 4.32 8.15 11.03
CA GLY A 91 3.33 7.50 11.89
C GLY A 91 2.84 6.15 11.33
N VAL A 92 2.64 6.05 10.01
CA VAL A 92 2.31 4.78 9.34
C VAL A 92 3.44 3.76 9.54
N ASN A 93 4.70 4.16 9.31
CA ASN A 93 5.84 3.26 9.50
C ASN A 93 6.06 2.87 10.97
N SER A 94 5.81 3.79 11.92
CA SER A 94 5.80 3.46 13.35
C SER A 94 4.73 2.43 13.69
N PHE A 95 3.53 2.56 13.13
CA PHE A 95 2.45 1.58 13.31
C PHE A 95 2.85 0.20 12.78
N LEU A 96 3.43 0.13 11.58
CA LEU A 96 3.94 -1.13 11.00
C LEU A 96 5.04 -1.76 11.85
N LYS A 97 6.00 -0.96 12.34
CA LYS A 97 7.04 -1.41 13.26
C LYS A 97 6.44 -2.00 14.54
N ASN A 98 5.40 -1.38 15.09
CA ASN A 98 4.74 -1.87 16.30
C ASN A 98 4.03 -3.21 16.07
N ILE A 99 3.42 -3.42 14.90
CA ILE A 99 2.84 -4.72 14.51
C ILE A 99 3.92 -5.80 14.49
N VAL A 100 5.04 -5.56 13.81
CA VAL A 100 6.17 -6.51 13.73
C VAL A 100 6.69 -6.84 15.13
N ASN A 101 6.91 -5.82 15.97
CA ASN A 101 7.40 -6.01 17.34
C ASN A 101 6.42 -6.82 18.20
N ALA A 102 5.11 -6.56 18.08
CA ALA A 102 4.08 -7.29 18.81
C ALA A 102 4.02 -8.76 18.39
N TYR A 103 4.09 -9.03 17.08
CA TYR A 103 4.18 -10.38 16.54
C TYR A 103 5.44 -11.09 17.03
N ASN A 104 6.62 -10.49 16.83
CA ASN A 104 7.91 -11.07 17.22
C ASN A 104 7.96 -11.36 18.73
N LYS A 105 7.46 -10.45 19.57
CA LYS A 105 7.38 -10.68 21.01
C LYS A 105 6.48 -11.86 21.40
N LYS A 106 5.35 -12.03 20.69
CA LYS A 106 4.45 -13.16 20.92
C LYS A 106 5.09 -14.47 20.46
N GLU A 107 5.69 -14.45 19.28
CA GLU A 107 6.33 -15.59 18.65
C GLU A 107 7.52 -16.11 19.44
N SER A 108 8.39 -15.23 19.94
CA SER A 108 9.50 -15.63 20.81
C SER A 108 9.03 -16.38 22.06
N LYS A 109 7.93 -15.94 22.68
CA LYS A 109 7.36 -16.61 23.87
C LYS A 109 6.77 -17.98 23.53
N LEU A 110 6.11 -18.11 22.38
CA LEU A 110 5.54 -19.38 21.94
C LEU A 110 6.64 -20.38 21.60
N ALA A 111 7.65 -19.94 20.86
CA ALA A 111 8.80 -20.76 20.47
C ALA A 111 9.60 -21.26 21.70
N GLU A 112 9.78 -20.42 22.71
CA GLU A 112 10.42 -20.81 23.98
C GLU A 112 9.62 -21.92 24.70
N GLY A 113 8.29 -21.79 24.77
CA GLY A 113 7.42 -22.83 25.34
C GLY A 113 7.43 -24.15 24.57
N GLU A 114 7.57 -24.06 23.25
CA GLU A 114 7.64 -25.21 22.32
C GLU A 114 9.06 -25.76 22.14
N LYS A 115 10.08 -25.12 22.74
CA LYS A 115 11.51 -25.47 22.59
C LYS A 115 11.96 -25.52 21.13
N ARG A 116 11.49 -24.57 20.31
CA ARG A 116 11.90 -24.39 18.91
C ARG A 116 12.52 -23.02 18.70
N GLU A 117 13.17 -22.85 17.56
CA GLU A 117 13.62 -21.53 17.13
C GLU A 117 12.41 -20.65 16.74
N PRO A 118 12.43 -19.34 17.10
CA PRO A 118 11.35 -18.43 16.78
C PRO A 118 11.36 -18.00 15.31
N GLU A 119 10.19 -18.00 14.67
CA GLU A 119 10.03 -17.54 13.29
C GLU A 119 9.67 -16.04 13.25
N LEU A 120 10.70 -15.20 13.38
CA LEU A 120 10.53 -13.76 13.47
C LEU A 120 10.15 -13.13 12.12
N MET A 121 9.21 -12.20 12.18
CA MET A 121 8.84 -11.36 11.05
C MET A 121 9.93 -10.30 10.80
N PRO A 122 10.38 -10.12 9.55
CA PRO A 122 11.33 -9.07 9.19
C PRO A 122 10.69 -7.68 9.34
N PRO A 123 11.49 -6.61 9.45
CA PRO A 123 10.97 -5.24 9.48
C PRO A 123 10.24 -4.92 8.17
N ILE A 124 9.03 -4.36 8.28
CA ILE A 124 8.23 -3.91 7.14
C ILE A 124 8.02 -2.39 7.19
N SER A 125 7.85 -1.80 6.01
CA SER A 125 7.53 -0.38 5.81
C SER A 125 6.46 -0.22 4.72
N SER A 126 5.87 0.97 4.60
CA SER A 126 4.93 1.27 3.51
C SER A 126 5.55 1.02 2.13
N HIS A 127 6.84 1.31 1.97
CA HIS A 127 7.59 1.06 0.74
C HIS A 127 7.81 -0.43 0.48
N THR A 128 8.16 -1.20 1.51
CA THR A 128 8.30 -2.66 1.41
C THR A 128 6.98 -3.32 1.02
N LEU A 129 5.86 -2.88 1.59
CA LEU A 129 4.53 -3.38 1.23
C LEU A 129 4.18 -3.12 -0.24
N ARG A 130 4.55 -1.93 -0.75
CA ARG A 130 4.40 -1.60 -2.18
C ARG A 130 5.25 -2.54 -3.05
N HIS A 131 6.48 -2.83 -2.68
CA HIS A 131 7.31 -3.81 -3.40
C HIS A 131 6.70 -5.20 -3.39
N THR A 132 6.23 -5.68 -2.23
CA THR A 132 5.55 -6.98 -2.13
C THR A 132 4.36 -7.04 -3.09
N GLY A 133 3.53 -6.00 -3.14
CA GLY A 133 2.43 -5.90 -4.10
C GLY A 133 2.89 -6.04 -5.55
N CYS A 134 3.97 -5.35 -5.93
CA CYS A 134 4.56 -5.45 -7.26
C CYS A 134 5.08 -6.86 -7.57
N THR A 135 5.81 -7.48 -6.64
CA THR A 135 6.33 -8.84 -6.79
C THR A 135 5.18 -9.83 -6.99
N ARG A 136 4.11 -9.73 -6.20
CA ARG A 136 2.91 -10.58 -6.36
C ARG A 136 2.23 -10.38 -7.71
N LEU A 137 2.17 -9.16 -8.25
CA LEU A 137 1.65 -8.94 -9.61
C LEU A 137 2.53 -9.62 -10.67
N GLY A 138 3.85 -9.56 -10.49
CA GLY A 138 4.81 -10.25 -11.37
C GLY A 138 4.70 -11.78 -11.30
N GLU A 139 4.61 -12.34 -10.09
CA GLU A 139 4.38 -13.78 -9.85
C GLU A 139 3.10 -14.29 -10.52
N ASN A 140 2.08 -13.44 -10.64
CA ASN A 140 0.81 -13.75 -11.30
C ASN A 140 0.80 -13.45 -12.81
N ASN A 141 1.96 -13.19 -13.43
CA ASN A 141 2.11 -12.91 -14.86
C ASN A 141 1.23 -11.74 -15.36
N VAL A 142 0.98 -10.74 -14.50
CA VAL A 142 0.27 -9.52 -14.92
C VAL A 142 1.10 -8.79 -15.96
N ASN A 143 0.46 -8.27 -17.01
CA ASN A 143 1.15 -7.57 -18.10
C ASN A 143 2.03 -6.42 -17.53
N PRO A 144 3.32 -6.33 -17.90
CA PRO A 144 4.24 -5.32 -17.36
C PRO A 144 3.76 -3.87 -17.53
N LYS A 145 3.02 -3.55 -18.60
CA LYS A 145 2.42 -2.22 -18.80
C LYS A 145 1.29 -1.96 -17.82
N VAL A 146 0.48 -2.97 -17.51
CA VAL A 146 -0.58 -2.87 -16.49
C VAL A 146 0.04 -2.71 -15.11
N MET A 147 1.10 -3.45 -14.80
CA MET A 147 1.86 -3.26 -13.56
C MET A 147 2.42 -1.83 -13.46
N GLN A 148 3.04 -1.33 -14.53
CA GLN A 148 3.58 0.03 -14.58
C GLN A 148 2.48 1.08 -14.32
N TYR A 149 1.30 0.89 -14.91
CA TYR A 149 0.14 1.75 -14.72
C TYR A 149 -0.31 1.75 -13.26
N VAL A 150 -0.61 0.58 -12.68
CA VAL A 150 -1.07 0.46 -11.28
C VAL A 150 -0.07 1.05 -10.29
N MET A 151 1.23 0.85 -10.55
CA MET A 151 2.29 1.29 -9.65
C MET A 151 2.63 2.79 -9.80
N GLY A 152 2.34 3.43 -10.93
CA GLY A 152 2.62 4.87 -11.13
C GLY A 152 4.10 5.19 -11.37
N CYS A 153 4.76 4.38 -12.21
CA CYS A 153 6.19 4.45 -12.58
C CYS A 153 7.17 3.81 -11.55
N TRP A 154 7.80 2.70 -11.93
CA TRP A 154 8.89 2.04 -11.20
C TRP A 154 10.01 1.54 -12.15
N MET A 155 9.87 1.72 -13.47
CA MET A 155 10.78 1.10 -14.45
C MET A 155 12.03 1.93 -14.81
N SER A 156 12.26 3.07 -14.16
CA SER A 156 13.48 3.88 -14.35
C SER A 156 14.43 3.67 -13.18
N GLY A 157 15.08 2.50 -13.13
CA GLY A 157 16.12 2.21 -12.14
C GLY A 157 16.36 0.72 -11.90
N GLY A 158 16.85 -0.01 -12.92
CA GLY A 158 17.33 -1.39 -12.79
C GLY A 158 16.27 -2.47 -13.05
N HIS A 159 16.66 -3.51 -13.78
CA HIS A 159 15.81 -4.66 -14.12
C HIS A 159 15.09 -5.25 -12.87
N PRO A 160 13.75 -5.37 -12.87
CA PRO A 160 12.98 -6.00 -11.77
C PRO A 160 13.16 -7.51 -11.64
N PHE A 161 13.67 -8.16 -12.68
CA PHE A 161 13.76 -9.62 -12.79
C PHE A 161 15.21 -10.07 -12.61
N SER A 162 15.84 -9.73 -11.48
CA SER A 162 16.91 -10.60 -10.99
C SER A 162 16.23 -11.77 -10.30
N THR A 163 15.98 -12.84 -11.07
CA THR A 163 15.68 -14.14 -10.51
C THR A 163 16.85 -14.53 -9.61
N ASP A 164 16.63 -14.59 -8.29
CA ASP A 164 17.42 -15.46 -7.43
C ASP A 164 17.23 -16.88 -7.97
N ARG A 165 18.18 -17.32 -8.81
CA ARG A 165 18.34 -18.70 -9.25
C ARG A 165 19.16 -19.45 -8.21
N SER A 166 18.62 -19.63 -7.01
CA SER A 166 19.05 -20.71 -6.13
C SER A 166 18.07 -21.89 -6.29
N GLY A 167 18.34 -22.71 -7.31
CA GLY A 167 17.80 -24.07 -7.39
C GLY A 167 16.72 -24.35 -8.43
N ALA A 168 17.07 -24.43 -9.71
CA ALA A 168 16.45 -25.36 -10.65
C ALA A 168 17.33 -25.52 -11.89
N LYS A 169 17.62 -26.77 -12.23
CA LYS A 169 18.57 -27.23 -13.24
C LYS A 169 18.16 -26.83 -14.67
N ASN A 170 19.17 -26.66 -15.51
CA ASN A 170 19.14 -26.56 -16.97
C ASN A 170 17.98 -27.32 -17.63
N ILE A 171 17.13 -26.59 -18.37
CA ILE A 171 16.54 -27.09 -19.62
C ILE A 171 16.62 -25.95 -20.64
N GLN A 172 17.58 -26.10 -21.55
CA GLN A 172 17.83 -25.23 -22.69
C GLN A 172 16.87 -25.68 -23.80
N MET A 173 15.77 -24.95 -24.05
CA MET A 173 14.98 -25.18 -25.26
C MET A 173 15.60 -24.37 -26.40
N HIS A 174 16.29 -25.09 -27.28
CA HIS A 174 16.66 -24.65 -28.61
C HIS A 174 15.39 -24.25 -29.38
N ARG A 175 15.36 -23.03 -29.92
CA ARG A 175 14.43 -22.67 -30.99
C ARG A 175 15.13 -23.02 -32.31
N SER A 176 14.65 -24.06 -32.98
CA SER A 176 14.99 -24.33 -34.38
C SER A 176 13.87 -23.76 -35.24
N GLN A 177 14.29 -22.93 -36.20
CA GLN A 177 13.56 -22.28 -37.30
C GLN A 177 12.54 -21.18 -36.93
#